data_AF-A0A098SCB3-F1
#
_entry.id   AF-A0A098SCB3-F1
#
_cell.length_a   1.000
_cell.length_b   1.000
_cell.length_c   1.000
_cell.angle_alpha   90.00
_cell.angle_beta   90.00
_cell.angle_gamma   90.00
#
_symmetry.space_group_name_H-M   'P 1'
#
loop_
_entity.id
_entity.type
_entity.pdbx_description
1 polymer ?
#
loop_
_entity_poly.entity_id
_entity_poly.type
_entity_poly.pdbx_seq_one_letter_code
_entity_poly.pdbx_strand_id
1 'polypeptide(L)' 'MLLNVGGQIRPIEIKSGTTYRNDYFKQLDWFSKTADVPLFQPTVIYGGEDSQPIGDHFLMSWREVGSLVA' A
#
# COMPACT_ATOMS: atom_id res chain seq x y z
N MET A 1 -5.23 -0.83 6.98
CA MET A 1 -4.30 -0.46 8.08
C MET A 1 -3.69 0.90 7.76
N LEU A 2 -3.34 1.71 8.76
CA LEU A 2 -2.69 3.01 8.56
C LEU A 2 -1.34 3.00 9.28
N LEU A 3 -0.27 3.42 8.61
CA LEU A 3 1.07 3.55 9.19
C LEU A 3 1.47 5.02 9.20
N ASN A 4 1.92 5.56 10.34
CA ASN A 4 2.48 6.90 10.41
C ASN A 4 3.96 6.85 9.98
N VAL A 5 4.31 7.63 8.95
CA VAL A 5 5.65 7.75 8.40
C VAL A 5 6.01 9.23 8.40
N GLY A 6 6.79 9.67 9.39
CA GLY A 6 7.29 11.05 9.45
C GLY A 6 6.20 12.13 9.46
N GLY A 7 5.03 11.87 10.07
CA GLY A 7 3.90 12.80 10.10
C GLY A 7 2.95 12.68 8.89
N GLN A 8 3.23 11.76 7.96
CA GLN A 8 2.31 11.38 6.89
C GLN A 8 1.68 10.02 7.19
N ILE A 9 0.51 9.76 6.63
CA ILE A 9 -0.15 8.45 6.74
C ILE A 9 0.09 7.64 5.47
N ARG A 10 0.73 6.48 5.59
CA ARG A 10 0.77 5.45 4.55
C ARG A 10 -0.45 4.53 4.72
N PRO A 11 -1.47 4.61 3.85
CA PRO A 11 -2.57 3.66 3.90
C PRO A 11 -2.12 2.34 3.29
N ILE A 12 -2.36 1.25 4.01
CA ILE A 12 -1.94 -0.10 3.65
C ILE A 12 -3.13 -1.03 3.58
N GLU A 13 -3.26 -1.72 2.45
CA GLU A 13 -4.20 -2.82 2.24
C GLU A 13 -3.42 -4.14 2.19
N ILE A 14 -3.91 -5.19 2.83
CA ILE A 14 -3.25 -6.50 2.83
C ILE A 14 -4.15 -7.51 2.11
N LYS A 15 -3.60 -8.20 1.11
CA LYS A 15 -4.30 -9.23 0.32
C LYS A 15 -3.50 -10.52 0.35
N SER A 16 -4.16 -11.65 0.59
CA SER A 16 -3.50 -12.98 0.56
C SER A 16 -3.26 -13.52 -0.85
N GLY A 17 -3.84 -12.90 -1.88
CA GLY A 17 -3.68 -13.33 -3.26
C GLY A 17 -2.25 -13.13 -3.77
N THR A 18 -1.72 -14.12 -4.47
CA THR A 18 -0.36 -14.12 -5.04
C THR A 18 -0.28 -13.41 -6.39
N THR A 19 -1.40 -13.33 -7.11
CA THR A 19 -1.52 -12.55 -8.36
C THR A 19 -2.12 -11.18 -8.05
N TYR A 20 -1.46 -10.14 -8.55
CA TYR A 20 -1.95 -8.78 -8.49
C TYR A 20 -3.24 -8.61 -9.28
N ARG A 21 -4.17 -7.81 -8.74
CA ARG A 21 -5.37 -7.35 -9.44
C ARG A 21 -5.51 -5.84 -9.25
N ASN A 22 -5.84 -5.13 -10.32
CA ASN A 22 -6.03 -3.67 -10.28
C ASN A 22 -7.05 -3.20 -9.23
N ASP A 23 -8.02 -4.04 -8.87
CA ASP A 23 -9.03 -3.69 -7.88
C ASP A 23 -8.53 -3.69 -6.42
N TYR A 24 -7.29 -4.15 -6.16
CA TYR A 24 -6.70 -4.11 -4.83
C TYR A 24 -6.52 -2.69 -4.29
N PHE A 25 -6.33 -1.71 -5.18
CA PHE A 25 -6.12 -0.31 -4.79
C PHE A 25 -7.41 0.47 -4.52
N LYS A 26 -8.60 -0.05 -4.86
CA LYS A 26 -9.86 0.71 -4.79
C LYS A 26 -10.16 1.37 -3.45
N GLN A 27 -9.91 0.67 -2.34
CA GLN A 27 -10.15 1.20 -1.00
C GLN A 27 -9.10 2.25 -0.61
N LEU A 28 -7.87 2.08 -1.09
CA LEU A 28 -6.79 3.04 -0.90
C LEU A 28 -7.01 4.30 -1.75
N ASP A 29 -7.52 4.17 -2.97
CA ASP A 29 -7.95 5.28 -3.82
C ASP A 29 -9.06 6.10 -3.15
N TRP A 30 -10.09 5.41 -2.62
CA TRP A 30 -11.18 6.06 -1.89
C TRP A 30 -10.68 6.79 -0.65
N PHE A 31 -9.83 6.15 0.14
CA PHE A 31 -9.23 6.75 1.32
C PHE A 31 -8.40 7.98 0.93
N SER A 32 -7.58 7.86 -0.10
CA SER A 32 -6.68 8.95 -0.52
C SER A 32 -7.41 10.19 -1.01
N LYS A 33 -8.60 10.01 -1.59
CA LYS A 33 -9.48 11.12 -2.02
C LYS A 33 -10.23 11.79 -0.87
N THR A 34 -10.45 11.08 0.23
CA THR A 34 -11.33 11.53 1.32
C THR A 34 -10.55 12.00 2.55
N ALA A 35 -9.30 11.55 2.70
CA ALA A 35 -8.46 11.89 3.84
C ALA A 35 -7.98 13.35 3.77
N ASP A 36 -8.25 14.11 4.83
CA ASP A 36 -7.75 15.48 5.02
C ASP A 36 -6.46 15.47 5.87
N VAL A 37 -5.52 14.60 5.51
CA VAL A 37 -4.21 14.49 6.15
C VAL A 37 -3.13 14.24 5.09
N PRO A 38 -1.87 14.64 5.32
CA PRO A 38 -0.77 14.30 4.44
C PRO A 38 -0.63 12.78 4.27
N LEU A 39 -0.61 12.32 3.02
CA LEU A 39 -0.48 10.90 2.71
C LEU A 39 0.91 10.57 2.19
N PHE A 40 1.40 9.41 2.61
CA PHE A 40 2.51 8.72 1.97
C PHE A 40 1.94 7.76 0.91
N GLN A 41 2.79 7.29 0.00
CA GLN A 41 2.44 6.41 -1.11
C GLN A 41 1.52 5.23 -0.68
N PRO A 42 0.27 5.14 -1.18
CA PRO A 42 -0.62 4.04 -0.85
C PRO A 42 -0.05 2.69 -1.26
N THR A 43 -0.11 1.71 -0.36
CA THR A 43 0.61 0.43 -0.53
C THR A 43 -0.33 -0.76 -0.38
N VAL A 44 -0.30 -1.69 -1.33
CA VAL A 44 -0.89 -3.03 -1.17
C VAL A 44 0.22 -4.00 -0.83
N ILE A 45 0.10 -4.72 0.29
CA ILE A 45 0.92 -5.89 0.57
C ILE A 45 0.19 -7.12 0.03
N TYR A 46 0.85 -7.89 -0.84
CA TYR A 46 0.27 -9.07 -1.46
C TYR A 46 1.14 -10.33 -1.32
N GLY A 47 0.56 -11.49 -1.64
CA GLY A 47 1.20 -12.79 -1.50
C GLY A 47 2.19 -13.15 -2.61
N GLY A 48 2.37 -12.29 -3.63
CA GLY A 48 3.31 -12.56 -4.71
C GLY A 48 4.75 -12.27 -4.33
N GLU A 49 5.66 -12.48 -5.27
CA GLU A 49 7.10 -12.48 -4.98
C GLU A 49 7.75 -11.11 -5.21
N ASP A 50 7.23 -10.35 -6.17
CA ASP A 50 7.86 -9.11 -6.65
C ASP A 50 7.15 -7.88 -6.10
N SER A 51 7.94 -6.91 -5.63
CA SER A 51 7.45 -5.56 -5.37
C SER A 51 7.62 -4.68 -6.59
N GLN A 52 6.65 -3.80 -6.85
CA GLN A 52 6.74 -2.85 -7.97
C GLN A 52 5.86 -1.60 -7.74
N PRO A 53 6.28 -0.43 -8.25
CA PRO A 53 5.41 0.74 -8.34
C PRO A 53 4.31 0.50 -9.39
N ILE A 54 3.09 0.95 -9.08
CA ILE A 54 1.93 0.91 -9.99
C ILE A 54 1.31 2.31 -10.05
N GLY A 55 1.81 3.14 -10.97
CA GLY A 55 1.46 4.56 -10.99
C GLY A 55 1.85 5.23 -9.67
N ASP A 56 0.89 5.88 -9.01
CA ASP A 56 1.07 6.51 -7.70
C ASP A 56 0.98 5.53 -6.51
N HIS A 57 0.78 4.24 -6.78
CA HIS A 57 0.68 3.19 -5.77
C HIS A 57 1.96 2.37 -5.67
N PHE A 58 2.08 1.62 -4.57
CA PHE A 58 3.09 0.60 -4.41
C PHE A 58 2.45 -0.78 -4.20
N LEU A 59 2.84 -1.77 -4.99
CA LEU A 59 2.54 -3.17 -4.74
C LEU A 59 3.77 -3.79 -4.07
N MET A 60 3.63 -4.26 -2.84
CA MET A 60 4.71 -4.82 -2.03
C MET A 60 4.52 -6.31 -1.82
N SER A 61 5.53 -7.09 -2.19
CA SER A 61 5.66 -8.49 -1.79
C SER A 61 5.71 -8.61 -0.26
N TRP A 62 4.95 -9.54 0.32
CA TRP A 62 4.97 -9.80 1.77
C TRP A 62 6.38 -10.11 2.30
N ARG A 63 7.28 -10.60 1.43
CA ARG A 63 8.67 -10.92 1.77
C ARG A 63 9.47 -9.69 2.18
N GLU A 64 9.06 -8.51 1.71
CA GLU A 64 9.75 -7.24 1.95
C GLU A 64 9.11 -6.41 3.06
N VAL A 65 8.12 -6.95 3.78
CA VAL A 65 7.35 -6.21 4.80
C VAL A 65 8.23 -5.61 5.90
N GLY A 66 9.37 -6.23 6.20
CA GLY A 66 10.33 -5.70 7.19
C GLY A 66 10.91 -4.33 6.83
N SER A 67 10.91 -3.95 5.55
CA SER A 67 11.38 -2.65 5.06
C SER A 67 10.40 -1.50 5.28
N LEU A 68 9.14 -1.78 5.66
CA LEU A 68 8.10 -0.74 5.82
C LEU A 68 8.35 0.24 6.97
N VAL A 69 9.12 -0.17 7.97
CA VAL A 69 9.35 0.56 9.23
C VAL A 69 10.83 0.87 9.47
N ALA A 70 11.70 0.50 8.52
CA ALA A 70 13.15 0.70 8.58
C ALA A 70 13.54 2.11 8.10
#